data_AF-A0A849UPM6-F1
#
_entry.id   AF-A0A849UPM6-F1
#
_cell.length_a   1.000
_cell.length_b   1.000
_cell.length_c   1.000
_cell.angle_alpha   90.00
_cell.angle_beta   90.00
_cell.angle_gamma   90.00
#
_symmetry.space_group_name_H-M   'P 1'
#
loop_
_entity.id
_entity.type
_entity.pdbx_description
1 polymer ?
#
loop_
_entity_poly.entity_id
_entity_poly.type
_entity_poly.pdbx_seq_one_letter_code
_entity_poly.pdbx_strand_id
1 'polypeptide(L)'
;MKLKELAEKVGQSVPTVMNYQKKFELPVAKDYSDGYAVLLGKLIHLSVCGVPQKDITAMLSRERKLLELLKVDSLYNSPLWFENLCVDKFGHSRLLLSGYDLGHMLNRSAVQTGLDFAERDSELFGSREMGDNALRALQKCLDSQEVVLARLRQEIPTVSDALKWARRVTD
;
A
#
# COMPACT_ATOMS: atom_id res chain seq x y z
N MET A 1 -7.97 -17.58 -7.87
CA MET A 1 -9.20 -17.07 -8.49
C MET A 1 -8.90 -16.58 -9.89
N LYS A 2 -9.82 -16.77 -10.84
CA LYS A 2 -9.67 -16.24 -12.21
C LYS A 2 -10.03 -14.76 -12.27
N LEU A 3 -9.70 -14.08 -13.37
CA LEU A 3 -9.98 -12.65 -13.55
C LEU A 3 -11.46 -12.26 -13.37
N LYS A 4 -12.38 -13.13 -13.80
CA LYS A 4 -13.83 -12.90 -13.64
C LYS A 4 -14.24 -12.91 -12.17
N GLU A 5 -13.77 -13.92 -11.43
CA GLU A 5 -14.02 -14.04 -9.98
C GLU A 5 -13.38 -12.87 -9.21
N LEU A 6 -12.19 -12.41 -9.63
CA LEU A 6 -11.55 -11.22 -9.06
C LEU A 6 -12.42 -9.97 -9.25
N ALA A 7 -12.95 -9.78 -10.47
CA ALA A 7 -13.81 -8.65 -10.78
C ALA A 7 -15.12 -8.68 -9.97
N GLU A 8 -15.74 -9.84 -9.86
CA GLU A 8 -16.92 -10.06 -9.01
C GLU A 8 -16.63 -9.77 -7.54
N LYS A 9 -15.50 -10.27 -7.01
CA LYS A 9 -15.09 -10.07 -5.61
C LYS A 9 -14.87 -8.61 -5.25
N VAL A 10 -14.41 -7.81 -6.20
CA VAL A 10 -14.14 -6.38 -6.02
C VAL A 10 -15.34 -5.51 -6.43
N GLY A 11 -16.44 -6.12 -6.89
CA GLY A 11 -17.65 -5.41 -7.31
C GLY A 11 -17.46 -4.53 -8.54
N GLN A 12 -16.55 -4.92 -9.44
CA GLN A 12 -16.20 -4.14 -10.64
C GLN A 12 -16.34 -4.97 -11.91
N SER A 13 -16.39 -4.29 -13.06
CA SER A 13 -16.33 -4.97 -14.36
C SER A 13 -14.91 -5.45 -14.68
N VAL A 14 -14.78 -6.54 -15.44
CA VAL A 14 -13.47 -7.06 -15.88
C VAL A 14 -12.63 -6.00 -16.62
N PRO A 15 -13.19 -5.23 -17.58
CA PRO A 15 -12.46 -4.13 -18.21
C PRO A 15 -11.95 -3.08 -17.21
N THR A 16 -12.76 -2.74 -16.20
CA THR A 16 -12.37 -1.79 -15.15
C THR A 16 -11.18 -2.33 -14.35
N VAL A 17 -11.22 -3.62 -13.97
CA VAL A 17 -10.09 -4.28 -13.28
C VAL A 17 -8.83 -4.25 -14.13
N MET A 18 -8.91 -4.58 -15.42
CA MET A 18 -7.77 -4.52 -16.34
C MET A 18 -7.21 -3.10 -16.47
N ASN A 19 -8.08 -2.08 -16.49
CA ASN A 19 -7.66 -0.69 -16.50
C ASN A 19 -6.92 -0.32 -15.22
N TYR A 20 -7.40 -0.76 -14.04
CA TYR A 20 -6.69 -0.54 -12.78
C TYR A 20 -5.34 -1.25 -12.73
N GLN A 21 -5.25 -2.48 -13.25
CA GLN A 21 -3.99 -3.22 -13.37
C GLN A 21 -2.98 -2.45 -14.22
N LYS A 22 -3.40 -1.93 -15.38
CA LYS A 22 -2.54 -1.08 -16.21
C LYS A 22 -2.18 0.24 -15.53
N LYS A 23 -3.16 0.90 -14.92
CA LYS A 23 -3.03 2.22 -14.29
C LYS A 23 -2.02 2.23 -13.13
N PHE A 24 -2.00 1.15 -12.35
CA PHE A 24 -1.12 1.00 -11.18
C PHE A 24 0.02 0.02 -11.42
N GLU A 25 0.28 -0.37 -12.68
CA GLU A 25 1.37 -1.27 -13.07
C GLU A 25 1.37 -2.60 -12.28
N LEU A 26 0.18 -3.11 -11.98
CA LEU A 26 0.02 -4.36 -11.25
C LEU A 26 0.29 -5.56 -12.17
N PRO A 27 0.97 -6.61 -11.67
CA PRO A 27 1.24 -7.81 -12.45
C PRO A 27 -0.04 -8.55 -12.82
N VAL A 28 -0.10 -9.02 -14.07
CA VAL A 28 -1.20 -9.85 -14.58
C VAL A 28 -0.85 -11.32 -14.37
N ALA A 29 -1.76 -12.06 -13.73
CA ALA A 29 -1.56 -13.45 -13.35
C ALA A 29 -2.63 -14.34 -13.98
N LYS A 30 -2.32 -15.63 -14.15
CA LYS A 30 -3.32 -16.65 -14.53
C LYS A 30 -4.30 -16.91 -13.39
N ASP A 31 -3.76 -16.99 -12.17
CA ASP A 31 -4.50 -17.16 -10.94
C ASP A 31 -4.15 -16.05 -9.95
N TYR A 32 -5.16 -15.36 -9.47
CA TYR A 32 -5.06 -14.30 -8.47
C TYR A 32 -5.30 -14.85 -7.06
N SER A 33 -4.62 -14.27 -6.07
CA SER A 33 -4.82 -14.58 -4.65
C SER A 33 -5.89 -13.67 -4.03
N ASP A 34 -6.33 -14.03 -2.83
CA ASP A 34 -7.23 -13.18 -2.04
C ASP A 34 -6.59 -11.84 -1.67
N GLY A 35 -5.28 -11.82 -1.39
CA GLY A 35 -4.57 -10.58 -1.10
C GLY A 35 -4.56 -9.62 -2.29
N TYR A 36 -4.47 -10.15 -3.51
CA TYR A 36 -4.58 -9.35 -4.72
C TYR A 36 -5.93 -8.64 -4.81
N ALA A 37 -7.03 -9.34 -4.49
CA ALA A 37 -8.36 -8.74 -4.46
C ALA A 37 -8.48 -7.64 -3.40
N VAL A 38 -7.89 -7.85 -2.22
CA VAL A 38 -7.85 -6.85 -1.15
C VAL A 38 -7.08 -5.60 -1.60
N LEU A 39 -5.89 -5.77 -2.18
CA LEU A 39 -5.10 -4.65 -2.69
C LEU A 39 -5.89 -3.86 -3.72
N LEU A 40 -6.49 -4.55 -4.69
CA LEU A 40 -7.26 -3.91 -5.74
C LEU A 40 -8.48 -3.15 -5.17
N GLY A 41 -9.19 -3.74 -4.21
CA GLY A 41 -10.28 -3.08 -3.49
C GLY A 41 -9.82 -1.80 -2.81
N LYS A 42 -8.69 -1.82 -2.09
CA LYS A 42 -8.10 -0.62 -1.48
C LYS A 42 -7.76 0.45 -2.52
N LEU A 43 -7.14 0.09 -3.64
CA LEU A 43 -6.79 1.03 -4.72
C LEU A 43 -8.02 1.69 -5.35
N ILE A 44 -9.10 0.92 -5.51
CA ILE A 44 -10.39 1.44 -5.99
C ILE A 44 -10.99 2.38 -4.97
N HIS A 45 -11.05 2.01 -3.69
CA HIS A 45 -11.56 2.90 -2.64
C HIS A 45 -10.79 4.21 -2.57
N LEU A 46 -9.46 4.18 -2.66
CA LEU A 46 -8.64 5.40 -2.72
C LEU A 46 -8.95 6.25 -3.95
N SER A 47 -9.15 5.61 -5.11
CA SER A 47 -9.51 6.32 -6.35
C SER A 47 -10.90 6.94 -6.28
N VAL A 48 -11.87 6.26 -5.65
CA VAL A 48 -13.23 6.76 -5.43
C VAL A 48 -13.22 7.96 -4.47
N CYS A 49 -12.40 7.91 -3.42
CA CYS A 49 -12.19 9.00 -2.47
C CYS A 49 -11.26 10.11 -3.02
N GLY A 50 -11.17 10.29 -4.34
CA GLY A 50 -10.48 11.43 -4.96
C GLY A 50 -8.96 11.45 -4.80
N VAL A 51 -8.32 10.38 -4.29
CA VAL A 51 -6.86 10.35 -4.14
C VAL A 51 -6.21 10.25 -5.52
N PRO A 52 -5.32 11.18 -5.92
CA PRO A 52 -4.69 11.16 -7.22
C PRO A 52 -3.80 9.94 -7.42
N GLN A 53 -3.84 9.43 -8.65
CA GLN A 53 -3.08 8.25 -9.06
C GLN A 53 -1.60 8.35 -8.70
N LYS A 54 -0.96 9.52 -8.91
CA LYS A 54 0.45 9.72 -8.60
C LYS A 54 0.79 9.42 -7.14
N ASP A 55 -0.10 9.76 -6.22
CA ASP A 55 0.13 9.61 -4.78
C ASP A 55 -0.10 8.15 -4.36
N ILE A 56 -1.08 7.49 -4.97
CA ILE A 56 -1.32 6.05 -4.80
C ILE A 56 -0.14 5.23 -5.33
N THR A 57 0.35 5.51 -6.54
CA THR A 57 1.51 4.82 -7.14
C THR A 57 2.78 5.06 -6.34
N ALA A 58 3.00 6.29 -5.86
CA ALA A 58 4.12 6.61 -4.98
C ALA A 58 4.05 5.83 -3.67
N MET A 59 2.86 5.68 -3.08
CA MET A 59 2.68 4.89 -1.87
C MET A 59 2.91 3.39 -2.12
N LEU A 60 2.37 2.84 -3.21
CA LEU A 60 2.53 1.44 -3.60
C LEU A 60 4.01 1.07 -3.77
N SER A 61 4.75 1.88 -4.53
CA SER A 61 6.19 1.68 -4.75
C SER A 61 7.02 1.81 -3.46
N ARG A 62 6.66 2.73 -2.57
CA ARG A 62 7.34 2.92 -1.28
C ARG A 62 7.10 1.77 -0.32
N GLU A 63 5.86 1.31 -0.18
CA GLU A 63 5.54 0.13 0.64
C GLU A 63 6.25 -1.12 0.12
N ARG A 64 6.22 -1.36 -1.20
CA ARG A 64 6.92 -2.49 -1.81
C ARG A 64 8.42 -2.43 -1.53
N LYS A 65 9.05 -1.28 -1.78
CA LYS A 65 10.48 -1.07 -1.50
C LYS A 65 10.83 -1.26 -0.03
N LEU A 66 9.99 -0.78 0.89
CA LEU A 66 10.19 -0.98 2.32
C LEU A 66 10.20 -2.48 2.67
N LEU A 67 9.24 -3.24 2.16
CA LEU A 67 9.15 -4.68 2.42
C LEU A 67 10.30 -5.47 1.80
N GLU A 68 10.81 -5.07 0.63
CA GLU A 68 12.03 -5.61 0.02
C GLU A 68 13.27 -5.33 0.88
N LEU A 69 13.39 -4.13 1.45
CA LEU A 69 14.48 -3.79 2.38
C LEU A 69 14.39 -4.59 3.69
N LEU A 70 13.19 -4.90 4.15
CA LEU A 70 12.93 -5.79 5.28
C LEU A 70 13.07 -7.28 4.92
N LYS A 71 13.46 -7.60 3.67
CA LYS A 71 13.62 -8.96 3.15
C LYS A 71 12.37 -9.84 3.25
N VAL A 72 11.18 -9.23 3.25
CA VAL A 72 9.90 -9.95 3.29
C VAL A 72 9.67 -10.70 1.97
N ASP A 73 10.19 -10.18 0.86
CA ASP A 73 10.21 -10.83 -0.44
C ASP A 73 10.87 -12.21 -0.40
N SER A 74 11.96 -12.36 0.37
CA SER A 74 12.68 -13.64 0.49
C SER A 74 11.89 -14.77 1.16
N LEU A 75 10.79 -14.44 1.84
CA LEU A 75 9.91 -15.42 2.50
C LEU A 75 8.91 -16.06 1.51
N TYR A 76 8.76 -15.49 0.31
CA TYR A 76 7.75 -15.91 -0.66
C TYR A 76 8.37 -16.26 -2.01
N ASN A 77 8.17 -17.49 -2.48
CA ASN A 77 8.65 -17.96 -3.79
C ASN A 77 7.73 -17.55 -4.96
N SER A 78 7.03 -16.43 -4.87
CA SER A 78 6.04 -16.01 -5.87
C SER A 78 6.42 -14.66 -6.50
N PRO A 79 6.28 -14.51 -7.83
CA PRO A 79 6.44 -13.21 -8.47
C PRO A 79 5.36 -12.19 -8.07
N LEU A 80 4.29 -12.65 -7.40
CA LEU A 80 3.19 -11.84 -6.88
C LEU A 80 3.25 -11.73 -5.35
N TRP A 81 4.45 -11.89 -4.76
CA TRP A 81 4.62 -11.96 -3.31
C TRP A 81 3.97 -10.77 -2.59
N PHE A 82 4.10 -9.57 -3.16
CA PHE A 82 3.57 -8.35 -2.55
C PHE A 82 2.04 -8.35 -2.54
N GLU A 83 1.41 -8.66 -3.69
CA GLU A 83 -0.04 -8.70 -3.81
C GLU A 83 -0.62 -9.83 -2.95
N ASN A 84 0.06 -10.98 -2.88
CA ASN A 84 -0.35 -12.12 -2.07
C ASN A 84 -0.29 -11.82 -0.56
N LEU A 85 0.64 -10.95 -0.14
CA LEU A 85 0.81 -10.53 1.25
C LEU A 85 -0.31 -9.58 1.72
N CYS A 86 -0.99 -8.91 0.81
CA CYS A 86 -1.93 -7.85 1.15
C CYS A 86 -3.13 -8.37 1.97
N VAL A 87 -3.39 -7.75 3.12
CA VAL A 87 -4.50 -8.14 4.02
C VAL A 87 -5.44 -6.99 4.34
N ASP A 88 -6.72 -7.30 4.53
CA ASP A 88 -7.75 -6.32 4.88
C ASP A 88 -7.77 -6.08 6.39
N LYS A 89 -6.62 -5.65 6.92
CA LYS A 89 -6.43 -5.33 8.32
C LYS A 89 -5.79 -3.95 8.43
N PHE A 90 -6.34 -3.14 9.31
CA PHE A 90 -5.89 -1.79 9.60
C PHE A 90 -5.51 -1.68 11.07
N GLY A 91 -4.52 -0.84 11.38
CA GLY A 91 -4.08 -0.64 12.75
C GLY A 91 -2.86 0.26 12.82
N HIS A 92 -2.54 0.72 14.03
CA HIS A 92 -1.42 1.64 14.26
C HIS A 92 -0.04 1.03 13.99
N SER A 93 0.08 -0.30 13.91
CA SER A 93 1.33 -0.99 13.58
C SER A 93 1.40 -1.49 12.13
N ARG A 94 0.38 -1.19 11.32
CA ARG A 94 0.19 -1.77 9.99
C ARG A 94 0.33 -0.74 8.88
N LEU A 95 0.99 -1.15 7.80
CA LEU A 95 1.07 -0.38 6.57
C LEU A 95 -0.32 -0.26 5.90
N LEU A 96 -0.56 0.81 5.15
CA LEU A 96 -1.89 1.15 4.65
C LEU A 96 -2.38 0.20 3.55
N LEU A 97 -1.55 -0.03 2.51
CA LEU A 97 -1.92 -0.86 1.37
C LEU A 97 -1.73 -2.34 1.67
N SER A 98 -0.52 -2.74 2.06
CA SER A 98 -0.18 -4.14 2.35
C SER A 98 -0.86 -4.67 3.61
N GLY A 99 -1.17 -3.81 4.60
CA GLY A 99 -1.68 -4.28 5.89
C GLY A 99 -0.66 -5.08 6.71
N TYR A 100 0.61 -5.10 6.26
CA TYR A 100 1.71 -5.79 6.91
C TYR A 100 1.96 -5.19 8.28
N ASP A 101 2.05 -6.05 9.29
CA ASP A 101 2.24 -5.67 10.68
C ASP A 101 3.74 -5.57 10.97
N LEU A 102 4.20 -4.35 11.28
CA LEU A 102 5.59 -4.10 11.63
C LEU A 102 5.88 -4.44 13.10
N GLY A 103 4.85 -4.81 13.88
CA GLY A 103 4.98 -5.23 15.28
C GLY A 103 5.25 -4.08 16.26
N HIS A 104 5.36 -2.84 15.78
CA HIS A 104 5.55 -1.63 16.58
C HIS A 104 4.62 -0.53 16.08
N MET A 105 4.27 0.41 16.97
CA MET A 105 3.42 1.53 16.60
C MET A 105 4.14 2.42 15.57
N LEU A 106 3.47 2.66 14.44
CA LEU A 106 3.85 3.61 13.42
C LEU A 106 3.49 5.02 13.90
N ASN A 107 4.23 5.51 14.89
CA ASN A 107 4.13 6.89 15.30
C ASN A 107 5.28 7.69 14.67
N ARG A 108 4.94 8.76 13.94
CA ARG A 108 5.90 9.67 13.31
C ARG A 108 6.85 10.29 14.34
N SER A 109 6.41 10.43 15.60
CA SER A 109 7.23 10.94 16.71
C SER A 109 8.15 9.90 17.36
N ALA A 110 7.99 8.61 17.07
CA ALA A 110 8.80 7.53 17.65
C ALA A 110 10.01 7.13 16.79
N VAL A 111 10.10 7.64 15.55
CA VAL A 111 11.31 7.45 14.73
C VAL A 111 12.38 8.42 15.20
N GLN A 112 12.99 8.10 16.34
CA GLN A 112 14.10 8.86 16.90
C GLN A 112 15.28 8.75 15.91
N THR A 113 15.54 9.81 15.16
CA THR A 113 16.71 9.95 14.27
C THR A 113 18.03 10.09 15.05
N GLY A 114 18.06 9.63 16.30
CA GLY A 114 19.13 9.82 17.28
C GLY A 114 19.98 8.58 17.56
N LEU A 115 19.91 7.54 16.73
CA LEU A 115 21.01 6.58 16.62
C LEU A 115 22.04 7.18 15.67
N ASP A 116 22.83 8.09 16.23
CA ASP A 116 24.05 8.58 15.62
C ASP A 116 25.05 7.43 15.61
N PHE A 117 25.25 6.79 14.45
CA PHE A 117 26.33 5.81 14.23
C PHE A 117 27.67 6.55 14.02
N ALA A 118 27.95 7.53 14.87
CA ALA A 118 29.20 8.28 14.87
C ALA A 118 30.32 7.47 15.56
N GLU A 119 30.55 6.26 15.05
CA GLU A 119 31.83 5.55 15.10
C GLU A 119 31.77 4.52 13.98
N ARG A 120 32.41 4.85 12.85
CA ARG A 120 32.53 3.97 11.68
C ARG A 120 33.64 2.97 11.94
N ASP A 121 33.30 1.85 12.55
CA ASP A 121 34.15 0.65 12.47
C ASP A 121 34.17 0.10 11.04
N SER A 122 35.32 -0.47 10.67
CA SER A 122 35.66 -0.90 9.31
C SER A 122 34.59 -1.81 8.70
N GLU A 123 34.10 -1.39 7.53
CA GLU A 123 32.94 -1.91 6.81
C GLU A 123 33.05 -3.42 6.49
N LEU A 124 32.09 -4.23 6.99
CA LEU A 124 31.94 -5.66 6.68
C LEU A 124 31.09 -5.95 5.44
N PHE A 125 30.52 -4.92 4.79
CA PHE A 125 29.60 -5.09 3.66
C PHE A 125 29.99 -4.22 2.47
N GLY A 126 29.86 -4.78 1.27
CA GLY A 126 30.16 -4.11 0.01
C GLY A 126 29.32 -2.84 -0.17
N SER A 127 30.03 -1.74 -0.45
CA SER A 127 29.60 -0.34 -0.53
C SER A 127 28.39 0.00 -1.42
N ARG A 128 27.74 -0.97 -2.08
CA ARG A 128 26.57 -0.75 -2.95
C ARG A 128 25.22 -0.91 -2.25
N GLU A 129 25.18 -1.52 -1.07
CA GLU A 129 23.95 -1.70 -0.26
C GLU A 129 23.84 -0.70 0.92
N MET A 130 24.90 0.07 1.19
CA MET A 130 25.07 0.95 2.35
C MET A 130 24.25 2.27 2.36
N GLY A 131 23.23 2.42 1.52
CA GLY A 131 22.50 3.70 1.34
C GLY A 131 20.99 3.67 1.56
N ASP A 132 20.34 2.53 1.33
CA ASP A 132 18.89 2.39 1.53
C ASP A 132 18.62 2.01 2.99
N ASN A 133 18.66 3.02 3.85
CA ASN A 133 18.29 2.84 5.25
C ASN A 133 16.78 2.52 5.31
N ALA A 134 16.42 1.32 5.79
CA ALA A 134 15.04 0.90 5.99
C ALA A 134 14.23 1.93 6.79
N LEU A 135 14.87 2.65 7.73
CA LEU A 135 14.27 3.76 8.48
C LEU A 135 13.92 4.94 7.57
N ARG A 136 14.78 5.32 6.62
CA ARG A 136 14.48 6.37 5.62
C ARG A 136 13.36 5.93 4.67
N ALA A 137 13.33 4.66 4.28
CA ALA A 137 12.25 4.11 3.46
C ALA A 137 10.91 4.12 4.24
N LEU A 138 10.94 3.77 5.52
CA LEU A 138 9.80 3.83 6.42
C LEU A 138 9.29 5.27 6.58
N GLN A 139 10.17 6.24 6.85
CA GLN A 139 9.82 7.67 6.94
C GLN A 139 9.14 8.14 5.64
N LYS A 140 9.75 7.84 4.50
CA LYS A 140 9.17 8.17 3.18
C LYS A 140 7.80 7.51 2.95
N CYS A 141 7.59 6.31 3.46
CA CYS A 141 6.30 5.62 3.40
C CYS A 141 5.26 6.33 4.27
N LEU A 142 5.61 6.66 5.52
CA LEU A 142 4.72 7.37 6.46
C LEU A 142 4.36 8.76 5.95
N ASP A 143 5.29 9.48 5.32
CA ASP A 143 5.02 10.79 4.71
C ASP A 143 3.99 10.68 3.58
N SER A 144 4.15 9.69 2.70
CA SER A 144 3.18 9.44 1.62
C SER A 144 1.82 9.00 2.18
N GLN A 145 1.82 8.17 3.22
CA GLN A 145 0.59 7.75 3.90
C GLN A 145 -0.14 8.94 4.51
N GLU A 146 0.54 9.88 5.17
CA GLU A 146 -0.12 11.05 5.76
C GLU A 146 -0.72 11.96 4.68
N VAL A 147 -0.06 12.13 3.52
CA VAL A 147 -0.63 12.87 2.39
C VAL A 147 -1.93 12.22 1.91
N VAL A 148 -1.96 10.90 1.79
CA VAL A 148 -3.16 10.16 1.39
C VAL A 148 -4.25 10.28 2.45
N LEU A 149 -3.93 10.06 3.73
CA LEU A 149 -4.88 10.16 4.83
C LEU A 149 -5.46 11.58 4.98
N ALA A 150 -4.64 12.62 4.82
CA ALA A 150 -5.11 14.01 4.86
C ALA A 150 -6.15 14.28 3.77
N ARG A 151 -5.96 13.74 2.56
CA ARG A 151 -6.94 13.87 1.47
C ARG A 151 -8.19 13.06 1.72
N LEU A 152 -8.07 11.84 2.21
CA LEU A 152 -9.24 11.06 2.62
C LEU A 152 -10.06 11.82 3.66
N ARG A 153 -9.42 12.44 4.66
CA ARG A 153 -10.12 13.26 5.66
C ARG A 153 -10.86 14.45 5.05
N GLN A 154 -10.31 15.07 4.00
CA GLN A 154 -10.98 16.14 3.26
C GLN A 154 -12.18 15.66 2.44
N GLU A 155 -12.13 14.43 1.92
CA GLU A 155 -13.15 13.86 1.05
C GLU A 155 -14.27 13.11 1.80
N ILE A 156 -14.06 12.74 3.07
CA ILE A 156 -15.07 12.08 3.93
C ILE A 156 -16.43 12.80 3.90
N PRO A 157 -16.52 14.13 4.08
CA PRO A 157 -17.80 14.83 4.04
C PRO A 157 -18.51 14.68 2.69
N THR A 158 -17.78 14.85 1.59
CA THR A 158 -18.28 14.73 0.22
C THR A 158 -18.84 13.34 -0.05
N VAL A 159 -18.08 12.30 0.31
CA VAL A 159 -18.50 10.90 0.14
C VAL A 159 -19.73 10.59 0.99
N SER A 160 -19.76 11.08 2.23
CA SER A 160 -20.92 10.95 3.12
C SER A 160 -22.17 11.60 2.51
N ASP A 161 -22.06 12.80 1.96
CA ASP A 161 -23.19 13.51 1.37
C ASP A 161 -23.65 12.86 0.06
N ALA A 162 -22.73 12.35 -0.76
CA ALA A 162 -23.06 11.52 -1.92
C ALA A 162 -23.83 10.25 -1.54
N LEU A 163 -23.43 9.57 -0.46
CA LEU A 163 -24.15 8.41 0.07
C LEU A 163 -25.55 8.77 0.58
N LYS A 164 -25.70 9.91 1.28
CA LYS A 164 -27.02 10.40 1.71
C LYS A 164 -27.92 10.70 0.53
N TRP A 165 -27.39 11.34 -0.52
CA TRP A 165 -28.13 11.61 -1.74
C TRP A 165 -28.53 10.32 -2.46
N ALA A 166 -27.60 9.38 -2.63
CA ALA A 166 -27.87 8.11 -3.28
C ALA A 166 -29.03 7.36 -2.61
N ARG A 167 -29.02 7.27 -1.27
CA ARG A 167 -30.13 6.67 -0.49
C ARG A 167 -31.48 7.31 -0.79
N ARG A 168 -31.55 8.65 -0.84
CA ARG A 168 -32.80 9.37 -1.13
C ARG A 168 -33.36 9.14 -2.54
N VAL A 169 -32.52 8.73 -3.50
CA VAL A 169 -32.93 8.53 -4.89
C VAL A 169 -33.29 7.06 -5.15
N THR A 170 -32.73 6.14 -4.36
CA THR A 170 -32.96 4.70 -4.49
C THR A 170 -34.05 4.15 -3.56
N ASP A 171 -34.39 4.90 -2.50
CA ASP A 171 -35.55 4.65 -1.61
C ASP A 171 -36.82 5.29 -2.19
#